data_AF-A0A4Q9LRZ7-F1
#
_entry.id   AF-A0A4Q9LRZ7-F1
#
_cell.length_a   1.000
_cell.length_b   1.000
_cell.length_c   1.000
_cell.angle_alpha   90.00
_cell.angle_beta   90.00
_cell.angle_gamma   90.00
#
_symmetry.space_group_name_H-M   'P 1'
#
loop_
_entity.id
_entity.type
_entity.pdbx_description
1 polymer ?
#
loop_
_entity_poly.entity_id
_entity_poly.type
_entity_poly.pdbx_seq_one_letter_code
_entity_poly.pdbx_strand_id
1 'polypeptide(L)'
;MEKEISKEEVELYDRQIRIFGFETQKKLLNFTVLILDQENKNRFIAGEIIKNFVLLGVKKIGYNKYAFDSFEKLSPIKITEINENIICDIVNHQNVRYNDYSLTVFIDLKPEVSVNNCVFICSKCFSFYFLDQEETCKENCGTKESSVANDCLLGAIFVQEAVKKIKGDIYLSKYTLDLN
;
A
#
# COMPACT_ATOMS: atom_id res chain seq x y z
N MET A 1 -5.41 -19.24 12.64
CA MET A 1 -5.31 -18.85 14.06
C MET A 1 -4.86 -17.40 14.08
N GLU A 2 -5.67 -16.49 14.63
CA GLU A 2 -5.29 -15.08 14.75
C GLU A 2 -4.12 -14.96 15.72
N LYS A 3 -3.07 -14.22 15.34
CA LYS A 3 -1.94 -13.95 16.24
C LYS A 3 -2.40 -13.01 17.38
N GLU A 4 -2.10 -13.38 18.62
CA GLU A 4 -2.14 -12.46 19.76
C GLU A 4 -0.93 -11.52 19.69
N ILE A 5 -1.15 -10.23 19.92
CA ILE A 5 -0.07 -9.23 19.90
C ILE A 5 0.83 -9.44 21.13
N SER A 6 2.13 -9.53 20.91
CA SER A 6 3.09 -9.71 22.00
C SER A 6 3.22 -8.42 22.83
N LYS A 7 3.77 -8.52 24.04
CA LYS A 7 4.06 -7.34 24.87
C LYS A 7 5.02 -6.37 24.18
N GLU A 8 6.04 -6.89 23.50
CA GLU A 8 7.01 -6.10 22.73
C GLU A 8 6.34 -5.37 21.57
N GLU A 9 5.39 -6.01 20.88
CA GLU A 9 4.61 -5.38 19.81
C GLU A 9 3.67 -4.29 20.35
N VAL A 10 3.09 -4.47 21.54
CA VAL A 10 2.28 -3.43 22.20
C VAL A 10 3.14 -2.20 22.52
N GLU A 11 4.37 -2.40 22.99
CA GLU A 11 5.29 -1.30 23.28
C GLU A 11 5.76 -0.60 21.98
N LEU A 12 6.11 -1.38 20.94
CA LEU A 12 6.53 -0.86 19.63
C LEU A 12 5.43 -0.02 18.97
N TYR A 13 4.17 -0.50 19.03
CA TYR A 13 3.03 0.13 18.36
C TYR A 13 2.16 1.00 19.28
N ASP A 14 2.59 1.33 20.51
CA ASP A 14 1.79 2.07 21.51
C ASP A 14 1.11 3.32 20.93
N ARG A 15 1.87 4.16 20.19
CA ARG A 15 1.32 5.37 19.57
C ARG A 15 0.26 5.05 18.51
N GLN A 16 0.47 4.01 17.71
CA GLN A 16 -0.47 3.59 16.67
C GLN A 16 -1.74 3.01 17.31
N ILE A 17 -1.59 2.22 18.37
CA ILE A 17 -2.69 1.65 19.16
C ILE A 17 -3.56 2.75 19.77
N ARG A 18 -2.96 3.83 20.30
CA ARG A 18 -3.72 4.98 20.82
C ARG A 18 -4.54 5.71 19.75
N ILE A 19 -4.06 5.72 18.51
CA ILE A 19 -4.74 6.41 17.40
C ILE A 19 -5.80 5.52 16.77
N PHE A 20 -5.47 4.27 16.45
CA PHE A 20 -6.32 3.39 15.64
C PHE A 20 -7.11 2.36 16.47
N GLY A 21 -6.72 2.14 17.73
CA GLY A 21 -7.27 1.12 18.61
C GLY A 21 -6.53 -0.22 18.50
N PHE A 22 -6.58 -0.98 19.59
CA PHE A 22 -5.90 -2.27 19.73
C PHE A 22 -6.35 -3.31 18.71
N GLU A 23 -7.67 -3.42 18.49
CA GLU A 23 -8.24 -4.35 17.50
C GLU A 23 -7.78 -4.04 16.07
N THR A 24 -7.63 -2.76 15.72
CA THR A 24 -7.10 -2.36 14.41
C THR A 24 -5.64 -2.78 14.27
N GLN A 25 -4.83 -2.60 15.32
CA GLN A 25 -3.44 -3.07 15.31
C GLN A 25 -3.34 -4.59 15.16
N LYS A 26 -4.22 -5.34 15.85
CA LYS A 26 -4.30 -6.81 15.70
C LYS A 26 -4.64 -7.21 14.26
N LYS A 27 -5.57 -6.50 13.60
CA LYS A 27 -5.88 -6.72 12.18
C LYS A 27 -4.68 -6.42 11.30
N LEU A 28 -3.99 -5.29 11.52
CA LEU A 28 -2.79 -4.91 10.76
C LEU A 28 -1.69 -5.98 10.86
N LEU A 29 -1.41 -6.49 12.06
CA LEU A 29 -0.43 -7.56 12.29
C LEU A 29 -0.75 -8.89 11.60
N ASN A 30 -1.99 -9.08 11.14
CA ASN A 30 -2.39 -10.24 10.34
C ASN A 30 -2.62 -9.88 8.86
N PHE A 31 -2.56 -8.59 8.51
CA PHE A 31 -2.84 -8.08 7.17
C PHE A 31 -1.69 -8.37 6.22
N THR A 32 -2.03 -8.73 4.98
CA THR A 32 -1.07 -9.04 3.92
C THR A 32 -1.35 -8.15 2.72
N VAL A 33 -0.34 -7.45 2.20
CA VAL A 33 -0.51 -6.52 1.07
C VAL A 33 0.37 -6.90 -0.10
N LEU A 34 -0.16 -6.79 -1.31
CA LEU A 34 0.56 -6.96 -2.56
C LEU A 34 0.63 -5.62 -3.29
N ILE A 35 1.81 -5.21 -3.73
CA ILE A 35 2.03 -3.93 -4.40
C ILE A 35 2.69 -4.18 -5.76
N LEU A 36 1.96 -3.87 -6.81
CA LEU A 36 2.35 -4.07 -8.19
C LEU A 36 2.45 -2.72 -8.88
N ASP A 37 3.66 -2.34 -9.29
CA ASP A 37 3.92 -1.07 -9.97
C ASP A 37 4.34 -1.29 -11.42
N GLN A 38 4.03 -0.34 -12.31
CA GLN A 38 4.57 -0.31 -13.66
C GLN A 38 6.00 0.26 -13.64
N GLU A 39 6.81 -0.06 -14.65
CA GLU A 39 8.10 0.60 -14.81
C GLU A 39 7.95 2.12 -14.93
N ASN A 40 8.37 2.83 -13.88
CA ASN A 40 8.47 4.28 -13.89
C ASN A 40 9.64 4.75 -13.02
N LYS A 41 10.73 5.20 -13.66
CA LYS A 41 12.01 5.41 -12.97
C LYS A 41 12.01 6.56 -11.95
N ASN A 42 11.03 7.46 -12.03
CA ASN A 42 10.97 8.69 -11.23
C ASN A 42 9.67 8.81 -10.43
N ARG A 43 9.11 7.68 -9.97
CA ARG A 43 7.92 7.66 -9.12
C ARG A 43 8.16 6.96 -7.79
N PHE A 44 7.62 7.55 -6.73
CA PHE A 44 7.88 7.14 -5.34
C PHE A 44 6.62 6.67 -4.60
N ILE A 45 5.49 6.55 -5.30
CA ILE A 45 4.21 6.15 -4.71
C ILE A 45 4.33 4.74 -4.10
N ALA A 46 4.84 3.76 -4.86
CA ALA A 46 5.02 2.40 -4.36
C ALA A 46 5.96 2.34 -3.15
N GLY A 47 7.09 3.06 -3.20
CA GLY A 47 8.05 3.14 -2.10
C GLY A 47 7.43 3.68 -0.81
N GLU A 48 6.63 4.74 -0.91
CA GLU A 48 5.94 5.32 0.24
C GLU A 48 4.89 4.37 0.82
N ILE A 49 4.15 3.67 -0.04
CA ILE A 49 3.13 2.69 0.37
C ILE A 49 3.79 1.51 1.10
N ILE A 50 4.88 0.97 0.55
CA ILE A 50 5.68 -0.08 1.19
C ILE A 50 6.14 0.40 2.57
N LYS A 51 6.83 1.54 2.63
CA LYS A 51 7.37 2.09 3.88
C LYS A 51 6.29 2.21 4.95
N ASN A 52 5.13 2.78 4.63
CA ASN A 52 4.07 2.97 5.62
C ASN A 52 3.43 1.65 6.06
N PHE A 53 3.16 0.69 5.17
CA PHE A 53 2.62 -0.60 5.60
C PHE A 53 3.61 -1.38 6.48
N VAL A 54 4.90 -1.33 6.16
CA VAL A 54 5.96 -1.96 6.97
C VAL A 54 6.01 -1.32 8.37
N LEU A 55 5.97 0.01 8.46
CA LEU A 55 5.93 0.76 9.72
C LEU A 55 4.65 0.50 10.55
N LEU A 56 3.54 0.20 9.88
CA LEU A 56 2.27 -0.18 10.53
C LEU A 56 2.26 -1.63 11.03
N GLY A 57 3.28 -2.42 10.71
CA GLY A 57 3.43 -3.78 11.20
C GLY A 57 2.66 -4.83 10.41
N VAL A 58 2.41 -4.63 9.11
CA VAL A 58 1.74 -5.68 8.31
C VAL A 58 2.52 -7.00 8.34
N LYS A 59 1.79 -8.12 8.31
CA LYS A 59 2.38 -9.47 8.38
C LYS A 59 3.30 -9.76 7.19
N LYS A 60 2.83 -9.39 6.00
CA LYS A 60 3.44 -9.78 4.74
C LYS A 60 3.30 -8.68 3.71
N ILE A 61 4.36 -8.46 2.95
CA ILE A 61 4.36 -7.58 1.79
C ILE A 61 4.87 -8.34 0.56
N GLY A 62 4.04 -8.41 -0.47
CA GLY A 62 4.42 -8.86 -1.80
C GLY A 62 4.70 -7.65 -2.67
N TYR A 63 5.76 -7.67 -3.47
CA TYR A 63 6.07 -6.59 -4.39
C TYR A 63 6.77 -7.08 -5.65
N ASN A 64 6.53 -6.39 -6.77
CA ASN A 64 7.32 -6.60 -7.98
C ASN A 64 8.60 -5.76 -7.96
N LYS A 65 9.48 -5.99 -8.95
CA LYS A 65 10.76 -5.27 -9.06
C LYS A 65 10.58 -3.75 -9.04
N TYR A 66 9.60 -3.22 -9.76
CA TYR A 66 9.40 -1.77 -9.89
C TYR A 66 8.96 -1.12 -8.58
N ALA A 67 8.06 -1.76 -7.84
CA ALA A 67 7.67 -1.32 -6.51
C ALA A 67 8.86 -1.33 -5.54
N PHE A 68 9.70 -2.37 -5.60
CA PHE A 68 10.92 -2.45 -4.79
C PHE A 68 11.94 -1.36 -5.14
N ASP A 69 12.20 -1.13 -6.43
CA ASP A 69 13.11 -0.05 -6.88
C ASP A 69 12.63 1.33 -6.39
N SER A 70 11.32 1.54 -6.32
CA SER A 70 10.70 2.76 -5.77
C SER A 70 11.02 2.92 -4.28
N PHE A 71 10.92 1.83 -3.50
CA PHE A 71 11.29 1.81 -2.08
C PHE A 71 12.79 2.05 -1.87
N GLU A 72 13.65 1.35 -2.59
CA GLU A 72 15.13 1.44 -2.44
C GLU A 72 15.65 2.86 -2.68
N LYS A 73 15.02 3.61 -3.60
CA LYS A 73 15.40 5.01 -3.87
C LYS A 73 14.88 5.98 -2.80
N LEU A 74 13.78 5.63 -2.11
CA LEU A 74 13.14 6.48 -1.12
C LEU A 74 13.71 6.27 0.29
N SER A 75 14.01 5.02 0.64
CA SER A 75 14.42 4.61 1.97
C SER A 75 15.88 4.16 1.97
N PRO A 76 16.75 4.74 2.82
CA PRO A 76 18.13 4.26 2.96
C PRO A 76 18.23 2.95 3.77
N ILE A 77 17.13 2.48 4.34
CA ILE A 77 17.05 1.32 5.23
C ILE A 77 16.24 0.21 4.54
N LYS A 78 16.67 -1.06 4.72
CA LYS A 78 15.96 -2.22 4.15
C LYS A 78 14.62 -2.46 4.84
N ILE A 79 13.67 -3.08 4.14
CA ILE A 79 12.35 -3.43 4.67
C ILE A 79 12.46 -4.23 5.99
N THR A 80 13.35 -5.22 6.04
CA THR A 80 13.56 -6.08 7.22
C THR A 80 14.24 -5.36 8.39
N GLU A 81 14.90 -4.23 8.14
CA GLU A 81 15.48 -3.39 9.20
C GLU A 81 14.41 -2.46 9.81
N ILE A 82 13.32 -2.18 9.09
CA ILE A 82 12.15 -1.45 9.62
C ILE A 82 11.27 -2.39 10.45
N ASN A 83 11.06 -3.62 9.98
CA ASN A 83 10.31 -4.65 10.69
C ASN A 83 10.94 -6.02 10.43
N GLU A 84 11.65 -6.57 11.40
CA GLU A 84 12.35 -7.85 11.27
C GLU A 84 11.42 -9.06 11.10
N ASN A 85 10.16 -8.92 11.51
CA ASN A 85 9.17 -10.01 11.49
C ASN A 85 8.33 -10.02 10.20
N ILE A 86 8.55 -9.08 9.28
CA ILE A 86 7.78 -8.99 8.04
C ILE A 86 8.19 -10.09 7.05
N ILE A 87 7.20 -10.75 6.46
CA ILE A 87 7.41 -11.68 5.35
C ILE A 87 7.44 -10.88 4.05
N CYS A 88 8.54 -10.99 3.29
CA CYS A 88 8.67 -10.33 1.99
C CYS A 88 8.61 -11.35 0.85
N ASP A 89 7.72 -11.11 -0.11
CA ASP A 89 7.58 -11.92 -1.32
C ASP A 89 7.93 -11.08 -2.55
N ILE A 90 8.98 -11.48 -3.28
CA ILE A 90 9.28 -10.89 -4.58
C ILE A 90 8.42 -11.60 -5.62
N VAL A 91 7.55 -10.86 -6.29
CA VAL A 91 6.63 -11.42 -7.28
C VAL A 91 6.95 -10.93 -8.69
N ASN A 92 6.66 -11.78 -9.66
CA ASN A 92 6.52 -11.42 -11.06
C ASN A 92 5.05 -11.54 -11.46
N HIS A 93 4.58 -10.70 -12.39
CA HIS A 93 3.16 -10.67 -12.81
C HIS A 93 2.61 -12.05 -13.23
N GLN A 94 3.47 -12.95 -13.70
CA GLN A 94 3.09 -14.27 -14.21
C GLN A 94 2.81 -15.31 -13.12
N ASN A 95 3.32 -15.15 -11.88
CA ASN A 95 3.19 -16.16 -10.83
C ASN A 95 2.51 -15.63 -9.56
N VAL A 96 1.72 -14.56 -9.67
CA VAL A 96 1.05 -13.96 -8.51
C VAL A 96 -0.14 -14.81 -8.08
N ARG A 97 -0.12 -15.27 -6.83
CA ARG A 97 -1.30 -15.83 -6.16
C ARG A 97 -2.02 -14.73 -5.39
N TYR A 98 -2.90 -14.01 -6.08
CA TYR A 98 -3.61 -12.86 -5.51
C TYR A 98 -4.39 -13.19 -4.22
N ASN A 99 -4.91 -14.41 -4.11
CA ASN A 99 -5.68 -14.86 -2.94
C ASN A 99 -4.85 -15.03 -1.65
N ASP A 100 -3.51 -14.95 -1.73
CA ASP A 100 -2.64 -14.97 -0.55
C ASP A 100 -2.56 -13.60 0.14
N TYR A 101 -3.16 -12.56 -0.47
CA TYR A 101 -3.09 -11.17 -0.04
C TYR A 101 -4.46 -10.63 0.36
N SER A 102 -4.49 -9.89 1.47
CA SER A 102 -5.69 -9.22 1.98
C SER A 102 -6.06 -8.00 1.15
N LEU A 103 -5.08 -7.35 0.53
CA LEU A 103 -5.22 -6.18 -0.35
C LEU A 103 -4.20 -6.24 -1.47
N THR A 104 -4.64 -5.95 -2.70
CA THR A 104 -3.74 -5.78 -3.85
C THR A 104 -3.78 -4.34 -4.34
N VAL A 105 -2.62 -3.72 -4.51
CA VAL A 105 -2.44 -2.36 -5.00
C VAL A 105 -1.79 -2.42 -6.37
N PHE A 106 -2.48 -1.91 -7.37
CA PHE A 106 -1.99 -1.75 -8.74
C PHE A 106 -1.65 -0.28 -8.96
N ILE A 107 -0.41 0.02 -9.33
CA ILE A 107 0.05 1.38 -9.61
C ILE A 107 0.38 1.45 -11.09
N ASP A 108 -0.36 2.29 -11.82
CA ASP A 108 -0.32 2.44 -13.29
C ASP A 108 -0.52 1.13 -14.08
N LEU A 109 -0.90 0.05 -13.41
CA LEU A 109 -1.19 -1.26 -13.99
C LEU A 109 -2.69 -1.53 -13.95
N LYS A 110 -3.23 -2.09 -15.03
CA LYS A 110 -4.60 -2.60 -15.03
C LYS A 110 -4.60 -4.04 -14.48
N PRO A 111 -5.53 -4.42 -13.60
CA PRO A 111 -5.69 -5.82 -13.21
C PRO A 111 -6.11 -6.66 -14.42
N GLU A 112 -5.39 -7.75 -14.70
CA GLU A 112 -5.72 -8.69 -15.78
C GLU A 112 -6.74 -9.76 -15.36
N VAL A 113 -6.95 -9.90 -14.05
CA VAL A 113 -7.85 -10.88 -13.43
C VAL A 113 -8.74 -10.18 -12.41
N SER A 114 -9.90 -10.77 -12.12
CA SER A 114 -10.74 -10.29 -11.01
C SER A 114 -10.03 -10.56 -9.68
N VAL A 115 -9.72 -9.49 -8.95
CA VAL A 115 -9.06 -9.55 -7.64
C VAL A 115 -9.98 -8.92 -6.61
N ASN A 116 -10.28 -9.66 -5.55
CA ASN A 116 -11.05 -9.14 -4.42
C ASN A 116 -10.22 -8.11 -3.64
N ASN A 117 -10.87 -7.05 -3.18
CA ASN A 117 -10.27 -5.99 -2.38
C ASN A 117 -8.97 -5.46 -3.01
N CYS A 118 -9.09 -4.88 -4.21
CA CYS A 118 -7.96 -4.27 -4.90
C CYS A 118 -8.13 -2.77 -5.09
N VAL A 119 -7.01 -2.10 -5.28
CA VAL A 119 -6.92 -0.66 -5.47
C VAL A 119 -6.13 -0.38 -6.72
N PHE A 120 -6.61 0.55 -7.53
CA PHE A 120 -5.85 1.12 -8.62
C PHE A 120 -5.38 2.53 -8.24
N ILE A 121 -4.10 2.80 -8.46
CA ILE A 121 -3.48 4.11 -8.29
C ILE A 121 -2.94 4.57 -9.63
N CYS A 122 -3.28 5.80 -10.02
CA CYS A 122 -2.75 6.43 -11.22
C CYS A 122 -1.79 7.55 -10.84
N SER A 123 -0.53 7.41 -11.23
CA SER A 123 0.51 8.43 -10.94
C SER A 123 0.34 9.69 -11.80
N LYS A 124 -0.30 9.58 -12.96
CA LYS A 124 -0.54 10.72 -13.87
C LYS A 124 -1.64 11.64 -13.35
N CYS A 125 -2.74 11.04 -12.88
CA CYS A 125 -3.88 11.76 -12.33
C CYS A 125 -3.75 12.05 -10.83
N PHE A 126 -2.71 11.50 -10.17
CA PHE A 126 -2.53 11.52 -8.72
C PHE A 126 -3.79 11.11 -7.96
N SER A 127 -4.30 9.92 -8.29
CA SER A 127 -5.58 9.45 -7.75
C SER A 127 -5.55 7.97 -7.45
N PHE A 128 -6.33 7.54 -6.46
CA PHE A 128 -6.59 6.12 -6.20
C PHE A 128 -8.08 5.80 -6.21
N TYR A 129 -8.37 4.52 -6.48
CA TYR A 129 -9.72 3.95 -6.61
C TYR A 129 -9.71 2.56 -5.98
N PHE A 130 -10.50 2.35 -4.93
CA PHE A 130 -10.84 1.00 -4.49
C PHE A 130 -11.77 0.39 -5.53
N LEU A 131 -11.34 -0.70 -6.16
CA LEU A 131 -12.01 -1.33 -7.31
C LEU A 131 -13.18 -2.22 -6.90
N ASP A 132 -13.84 -1.87 -5.81
CA ASP A 132 -15.10 -2.47 -5.35
C ASP A 132 -16.25 -2.14 -6.33
N GLN A 133 -16.02 -1.18 -7.23
CA GLN A 133 -16.88 -0.69 -8.31
C GLN A 133 -15.98 -0.46 -9.53
N GLU A 134 -16.40 -0.83 -10.75
CA GLU A 134 -15.60 -0.97 -12.00
C GLU A 134 -14.86 0.31 -12.52
N GLU A 135 -14.62 1.32 -11.69
CA GLU A 135 -13.95 2.55 -12.06
C GLU A 135 -12.42 2.42 -12.00
N THR A 136 -11.78 2.37 -13.17
CA THR A 136 -10.37 2.72 -13.33
C THR A 136 -10.25 4.11 -13.96
N CYS A 137 -9.07 4.72 -13.87
CA CYS A 137 -8.81 6.01 -14.49
C CYS A 137 -9.08 5.95 -16.01
N LYS A 138 -9.74 6.98 -16.58
CA LYS A 138 -10.05 7.06 -18.01
C LYS A 138 -8.76 7.01 -18.84
N GLU A 139 -8.80 6.27 -19.95
CA GLU A 139 -7.72 6.26 -20.93
C GLU A 139 -7.43 7.69 -21.40
N ASN A 140 -6.15 8.08 -21.45
CA ASN A 140 -5.67 9.45 -21.73
C ASN A 140 -5.85 10.48 -20.59
N CYS A 141 -5.80 10.01 -19.35
CA CYS A 141 -5.53 10.82 -18.17
C CYS A 141 -4.31 11.74 -18.34
N GLY A 142 -4.52 13.06 -18.21
CA GLY A 142 -3.51 14.09 -18.44
C GLY A 142 -2.28 13.95 -17.53
N THR A 143 -1.12 14.35 -18.05
CA THR A 143 0.14 14.30 -17.29
C THR A 143 0.25 15.53 -16.41
N LYS A 144 0.13 15.37 -15.08
CA LYS A 144 0.51 16.43 -14.13
C LYS A 144 2.02 16.35 -13.85
N GLU A 145 2.66 17.50 -13.66
CA GLU A 145 4.04 17.53 -13.17
C GLU A 145 4.13 16.85 -11.81
N SER A 146 5.16 16.03 -11.65
CA SER A 146 5.35 15.20 -10.47
C SER A 146 6.50 15.71 -9.62
N SER A 147 6.24 15.88 -8.33
CA SER A 147 7.28 16.02 -7.32
C SER A 147 7.31 14.77 -6.45
N VAL A 148 8.47 14.48 -5.85
CA VAL A 148 8.60 13.41 -4.85
C VAL A 148 7.60 13.61 -3.71
N ALA A 149 7.34 14.87 -3.33
CA ALA A 149 6.38 15.21 -2.30
C ALA A 149 4.95 14.80 -2.68
N ASN A 150 4.53 15.00 -3.93
CA ASN A 150 3.19 14.62 -4.40
C ASN A 150 3.02 13.10 -4.43
N ASP A 151 4.05 12.38 -4.87
CA ASP A 151 4.05 10.91 -4.88
C ASP A 151 3.92 10.36 -3.45
N CYS A 152 4.71 10.90 -2.51
CA CYS A 152 4.65 10.50 -1.11
C CYS A 152 3.31 10.89 -0.47
N LEU A 153 2.79 12.07 -0.77
CA LEU A 153 1.50 12.52 -0.24
C LEU A 153 0.36 11.59 -0.69
N LEU A 154 0.31 11.24 -1.98
CA LEU A 154 -0.70 10.31 -2.48
C LEU A 154 -0.57 8.92 -1.84
N GLY A 155 0.66 8.40 -1.73
CA GLY A 155 0.92 7.12 -1.06
C GLY A 155 0.48 7.12 0.41
N ALA A 156 0.78 8.20 1.14
CA ALA A 156 0.41 8.33 2.55
C ALA A 156 -1.11 8.45 2.76
N ILE A 157 -1.80 9.27 1.96
CA ILE A 157 -3.26 9.40 2.01
C ILE A 157 -3.92 8.05 1.70
N PHE A 158 -3.44 7.36 0.66
CA PHE A 158 -3.96 6.04 0.34
C PHE A 158 -3.83 5.07 1.52
N VAL A 159 -2.64 4.96 2.14
CA VAL A 159 -2.45 4.04 3.28
C VAL A 159 -3.34 4.43 4.46
N GLN A 160 -3.52 5.72 4.73
CA GLN A 160 -4.46 6.19 5.75
C GLN A 160 -5.90 5.70 5.48
N GLU A 161 -6.39 5.83 4.25
CA GLU A 161 -7.73 5.35 3.88
C GLU A 161 -7.83 3.82 3.91
N ALA A 162 -6.76 3.10 3.57
CA ALA A 162 -6.69 1.65 3.72
C ALA A 162 -6.79 1.23 5.19
N VAL A 163 -6.12 1.93 6.11
CA VAL A 163 -6.22 1.68 7.56
C VAL A 163 -7.66 1.93 8.06
N LYS A 164 -8.33 2.99 7.61
CA LYS A 164 -9.74 3.23 7.93
C LYS A 164 -10.63 2.09 7.44
N LYS A 165 -10.42 1.60 6.21
CA LYS A 165 -11.13 0.43 5.65
C LYS A 165 -10.90 -0.83 6.51
N ILE A 166 -9.66 -1.11 6.93
CA ILE A 166 -9.33 -2.26 7.81
C ILE A 166 -10.03 -2.14 9.16
N LYS A 167 -10.06 -0.92 9.73
CA LYS A 167 -10.74 -0.64 10.99
C LYS A 167 -12.26 -0.87 10.88
N GLY A 168 -12.85 -0.59 9.72
CA GLY A 168 -14.29 -0.58 9.49
C GLY A 168 -14.91 0.81 9.63
N ASP A 169 -14.09 1.86 9.60
CA ASP A 169 -14.52 3.26 9.63
C ASP A 169 -14.96 3.73 8.24
N ILE A 170 -15.58 4.92 8.17
CA ILE A 170 -15.82 5.61 6.91
C ILE A 170 -14.47 5.97 6.27
N TYR A 171 -14.29 5.58 5.01
CA TYR A 171 -13.08 5.83 4.22
C TYR A 171 -13.46 6.36 2.83
N LEU A 172 -12.50 7.01 2.17
CA LEU A 172 -12.64 7.42 0.79
C LEU A 172 -12.38 6.23 -0.14
N SER A 173 -13.40 5.78 -0.87
CA SER A 173 -13.23 4.77 -1.93
C SER A 173 -12.51 5.31 -3.15
N LYS A 174 -12.46 6.63 -3.31
CA LYS A 174 -11.77 7.34 -4.39
C LYS A 174 -11.23 8.67 -3.88
N TYR A 175 -10.04 9.02 -4.36
CA TYR A 175 -9.42 10.32 -4.07
C TYR A 175 -8.57 10.77 -5.23
N THR A 176 -8.52 12.09 -5.45
CA THR A 176 -7.62 12.76 -6.39
C THR A 176 -6.92 13.88 -5.65
N LEU A 177 -5.59 13.88 -5.70
CA LEU A 177 -4.79 14.96 -5.17
C LEU A 177 -4.90 16.18 -6.09
N ASP A 178 -5.29 17.30 -5.50
CA ASP A 178 -5.29 18.58 -6.19
C ASP A 178 -3.86 19.12 -6.24
N LEU A 179 -3.37 19.34 -7.46
CA LEU A 179 -2.01 19.83 -7.69
C LEU A 179 -2.19 21.22 -8.28
N ASN A 180 -2.17 22.22 -7.40
CA ASN A 180 -2.10 23.64 -7.76
C ASN A 180 -0.69 24.02 -8.17
#